data_AF-A0A3B8KZN2-F1
#
_entry.id   AF-A0A3B8KZN2-F1
#
_cell.length_a   1.000
_cell.length_b   1.000
_cell.length_c   1.000
_cell.angle_alpha   90.00
_cell.angle_beta   90.00
_cell.angle_gamma   90.00
#
_symmetry.space_group_name_H-M   'P 1'
#
loop_
_entity.id
_entity.type
_entity.pdbx_description
1 polymer ?
#
loop_
_entity_poly.entity_id
_entity_poly.type
_entity_poly.pdbx_seq_one_letter_code
_entity_poly.pdbx_strand_id
1 'polypeptide(L)' 'EEEAGLTFSPIAEPATLARRAFFDLHGLPPTPAQLQRFLDDDRPGAFARLVDRLLASPRYGERWG' A
#
# COMPACT_ATOMS: atom_id res chain seq x y z
N GLU A 1 -19.10 11.82 -29.46
CA GLU A 1 -18.73 11.64 -28.04
C GLU A 1 -18.24 10.21 -27.88
N GLU A 2 -16.93 10.02 -27.68
CA GLU A 2 -16.37 8.71 -27.33
C GLU A 2 -16.61 8.47 -25.84
N GLU A 3 -17.65 7.70 -25.51
CA GLU A 3 -17.76 7.04 -24.20
C GLU A 3 -16.60 6.06 -24.10
N ALA A 4 -15.47 6.51 -23.57
CA ALA A 4 -14.41 5.61 -23.16
C ALA A 4 -15.03 4.65 -22.13
N GLY A 5 -15.19 3.38 -22.50
CA GLY A 5 -15.67 2.30 -21.64
C GLY A 5 -14.68 2.03 -20.50
N LEU A 6 -14.58 2.97 -19.57
CA LEU A 6 -13.71 2.94 -18.42
C LEU A 6 -14.25 1.88 -17.46
N THR A 7 -13.71 0.67 -17.59
CA THR A 7 -13.90 -0.38 -16.60
C THR A 7 -12.90 -0.16 -15.47
N PHE A 8 -13.30 -0.48 -14.22
CA PHE A 8 -12.37 -0.42 -13.10
C PHE A 8 -11.18 -1.34 -13.40
N SER A 9 -9.96 -0.82 -13.23
CA SER A 9 -8.78 -1.68 -13.28
C SER A 9 -8.94 -2.81 -12.27
N PRO A 10 -8.54 -4.04 -12.62
CA PRO A 10 -8.58 -5.16 -11.68
C PRO A 10 -7.87 -4.76 -10.39
N ILE A 11 -8.40 -5.23 -9.26
CA ILE A 11 -7.79 -5.01 -7.95
C ILE A 11 -6.33 -5.43 -8.07
N ALA A 12 -5.42 -4.49 -7.82
CA ALA A 12 -4.01 -4.74 -7.93
C ALA A 12 -3.62 -5.86 -6.94
N GLU A 13 -2.72 -6.74 -7.38
CA GLU A 13 -2.17 -7.80 -6.53
C GLU A 13 -1.80 -7.24 -5.14
N PRO A 14 -2.04 -7.97 -4.03
CA PRO A 14 -1.77 -7.47 -2.68
C PRO A 14 -0.35 -6.89 -2.54
N ALA A 15 0.65 -7.53 -3.17
CA ALA A 15 2.02 -7.04 -3.17
C ALA A 15 2.17 -5.64 -3.84
N THR A 16 1.40 -5.37 -4.88
CA THR A 16 1.38 -4.07 -5.56
C THR A 16 0.71 -3.01 -4.71
N LEU A 17 -0.40 -3.34 -4.03
CA LEU A 17 -1.07 -2.42 -3.10
C LEU A 17 -0.15 -2.03 -1.95
N ALA A 18 0.56 -2.99 -1.35
CA ALA A 18 1.52 -2.71 -0.29
C ALA A 18 2.63 -1.78 -0.79
N ARG A 19 3.25 -2.08 -1.94
CA ARG A 19 4.30 -1.20 -2.50
C ARG A 19 3.83 0.24 -2.68
N ARG A 20 2.63 0.44 -3.25
CA ARG A 20 2.04 1.78 -3.43
C ARG A 20 1.89 2.50 -2.08
N ALA A 21 1.27 1.86 -1.08
CA ALA A 21 1.07 2.47 0.23
C ALA A 21 2.40 2.90 0.90
N PHE A 22 3.46 2.09 0.78
CA PHE A 22 4.79 2.43 1.29
C PHE A 22 5.40 3.64 0.56
N PHE A 23 5.30 3.69 -0.77
CA PHE A 23 5.75 4.84 -1.54
C PHE A 23 4.97 6.10 -1.21
N ASP A 24 3.65 6.00 -1.06
CA ASP A 24 2.80 7.16 -0.80
C ASP A 24 3.02 7.73 0.61
N LEU A 25 3.19 6.86 1.61
CA LEU A 25 3.26 7.28 3.01
C LEU A 25 4.69 7.51 3.52
N HIS A 26 5.66 6.70 3.11
CA HIS A 26 7.07 6.80 3.54
C HIS A 26 8.00 7.29 2.43
N GLY A 27 7.54 7.32 1.17
CA GLY A 27 8.37 7.73 0.04
C GLY A 27 9.47 6.75 -0.34
N LEU A 28 9.44 5.53 0.21
CA LEU A 28 10.41 4.46 0.01
C LEU A 28 9.68 3.13 -0.25
N PRO A 29 10.25 2.21 -1.04
CA PRO A 29 9.68 0.89 -1.21
C PRO A 29 9.71 0.08 0.09
N PRO A 30 8.78 -0.88 0.28
CA PRO A 30 8.85 -1.80 1.41
C PRO A 30 10.10 -2.68 1.31
N THR A 31 10.65 -3.06 2.47
CA THR A 31 11.63 -4.15 2.53
C THR A 31 10.96 -5.50 2.23
N PRO A 32 11.71 -6.53 1.78
CA PRO A 32 11.15 -7.86 1.55
C PRO A 32 10.42 -8.42 2.77
N ALA A 33 10.95 -8.22 3.98
CA ALA A 33 10.33 -8.67 5.22
C ALA A 33 9.01 -7.95 5.53
N GLN A 34 8.92 -6.64 5.26
CA GLN A 34 7.67 -5.88 5.42
C GLN A 34 6.60 -6.32 4.42
N LEU A 35 7.01 -6.58 3.19
CA LEU A 35 6.10 -7.07 2.15
C LEU A 35 5.58 -8.47 2.50
N GLN A 36 6.46 -9.40 2.89
CA GLN A 36 6.07 -10.74 3.33
C GLN A 36 5.11 -10.66 4.53
N ARG A 37 5.41 -9.85 5.54
CA ARG A 37 4.51 -9.65 6.70
C ARG A 37 3.11 -9.14 6.32
N PHE A 38 2.98 -8.41 5.21
CA PHE A 38 1.66 -8.02 4.70
C PHE A 38 1.00 -9.15 3.91
N LEU A 39 1.76 -9.87 3.10
CA LEU A 39 1.26 -11.02 2.33
C LEU A 39 0.84 -12.19 3.23
N ASP A 40 1.51 -12.39 4.35
CA ASP A 40 1.18 -13.40 5.37
C ASP A 40 0.01 -12.96 6.28
N ASP A 41 -0.51 -11.74 6.13
CA ASP A 41 -1.62 -11.22 6.93
C ASP A 41 -2.97 -11.54 6.26
N ASP A 42 -3.45 -12.78 6.41
CA ASP A 42 -4.73 -13.24 5.84
C ASP A 42 -5.98 -12.72 6.58
N ARG A 43 -5.81 -11.92 7.64
CA ARG A 43 -6.94 -11.42 8.43
C ARG A 43 -7.72 -10.36 7.61
N PRO A 44 -9.05 -10.31 7.73
CA PRO A 44 -9.86 -9.30 7.03
C PRO A 44 -9.38 -7.89 7.36
N GLY A 45 -9.20 -7.03 6.35
CA GLY A 45 -8.69 -5.66 6.55
C GLY A 45 -7.16 -5.53 6.73
N ALA A 46 -6.38 -6.49 6.22
CA ALA A 46 -4.91 -6.45 6.25
C ALA A 46 -4.31 -5.15 5.68
N PHE A 47 -4.93 -4.64 4.63
CA PHE A 47 -4.51 -3.39 4.01
C PHE A 47 -4.73 -2.18 4.93
N ALA A 48 -5.90 -2.07 5.57
CA ALA A 48 -6.16 -1.00 6.53
C ALA A 48 -5.16 -1.03 7.70
N ARG A 49 -4.92 -2.22 8.27
CA ARG A 49 -3.88 -2.39 9.31
C ARG A 49 -2.47 -2.09 8.82
N LEU A 50 -2.16 -2.32 7.55
CA LEU A 50 -0.89 -1.91 6.97
C LEU A 50 -0.79 -0.39 6.97
N VAL A 51 -1.81 0.30 6.44
CA VAL A 51 -1.87 1.77 6.40
C VAL A 51 -1.74 2.35 7.80
N ASP A 52 -2.48 1.84 8.79
CA ASP A 52 -2.39 2.30 10.18
C ASP A 52 -0.96 2.17 10.75
N ARG A 53 -0.27 1.04 10.45
CA ARG A 53 1.14 0.84 10.85
C ARG A 53 2.08 1.81 10.17
N LEU A 54 1.82 2.14 8.90
CA LEU A 54 2.64 3.10 8.15
C LEU A 54 2.44 4.52 8.69
N LEU A 55 1.20 4.93 8.96
CA LEU A 55 0.88 6.24 9.54
C LEU A 55 1.41 6.40 10.97
N ALA A 56 1.40 5.32 11.77
CA ALA A 56 1.93 5.33 13.14
C ALA A 56 3.47 5.27 13.22
N SER A 57 4.15 4.99 12.10
CA SER A 57 5.61 4.91 12.06
C SER A 57 6.23 6.31 12.16
N PRO A 58 7.33 6.50 12.92
CA PRO A 58 8.08 7.77 12.93
C PRO A 58 8.66 8.13 11.56
N ARG A 59 8.73 7.15 10.64
CA ARG A 59 9.14 7.38 9.25
C ARG A 59 8.08 8.08 8.40
N TYR A 60 6.85 8.16 8.88
CA TYR A 60 5.81 8.92 8.22
C TYR A 60 6.16 10.41 8.23
N GLY A 61 6.12 11.04 7.06
CA GLY A 61 6.48 12.45 6.93
C GLY A 61 7.98 12.75 6.84
N GLU A 62 8.88 11.76 6.91
CA GLU A 62 10.34 11.98 6.75
C GLU A 62 10.72 12.65 5.41
N ARG A 63 9.85 12.56 4.39
CA ARG A 63 10.01 13.21 3.07
C ARG A 63 9.15 14.47 2.85
N TRP A 64 8.32 14.85 3.82
CA TRP A 64 7.36 15.95 3.72
C TRP A 64 7.65 17.11 4.68
N GLY A 65 8.74 17.02 5.45
CA GLY A 65 9.27 18.10 6.29
C GLY A 65 10.15 19.08 5.53
#